data_AF-A0A7V6FEK8-F1
#
_entry.id   AF-A0A7V6FEK8-F1
#
_cell.length_a   1.000
_cell.length_b   1.000
_cell.length_c   1.000
_cell.angle_alpha   90.00
_cell.angle_beta   90.00
_cell.angle_gamma   90.00
#
_symmetry.space_group_name_H-M   'P 1'
#
loop_
_entity.id
_entity.type
_entity.pdbx_description
1 polymer ?
#
loop_
_entity_poly.entity_id
_entity_poly.type
_entity_poly.pdbx_seq_one_letter_code
_entity_poly.pdbx_strand_id
1 'polypeptide(L)'
;MRHSGIDFEERPLEDPNHYREFAKLHAQGVPTLVIDGEVLVGFSPDQVRDKLKFSIERCPSCKRRMKLPKHKGTIKVTCPHCEYPFTFQTKV
;
A
#
# COMPACT_ATOMS: atom_id res chain seq x y z
N MET A 1 -1.44 -12.90 -10.36
CA MET A 1 -0.48 -11.79 -10.17
C MET A 1 0.79 -11.89 -11.00
N ARG A 2 1.25 -13.09 -11.41
CA ARG A 2 2.46 -13.27 -12.25
C ARG A 2 2.49 -12.47 -13.56
N HIS A 3 1.33 -12.06 -14.08
CA HIS A 3 1.21 -11.32 -15.35
C HIS A 3 1.21 -9.79 -15.20
N SER A 4 1.38 -9.26 -13.99
CA SER A 4 1.26 -7.81 -13.71
C SER A 4 2.58 -7.13 -13.35
N GLY A 5 3.72 -7.84 -13.41
CA GLY A 5 5.03 -7.31 -13.01
C GLY A 5 5.11 -6.97 -11.51
N ILE A 6 4.30 -7.64 -10.69
CA ILE A 6 4.28 -7.48 -9.23
C ILE A 6 4.97 -8.70 -8.64
N ASP A 7 6.09 -8.47 -7.95
CA ASP A 7 6.76 -9.50 -7.15
C ASP A 7 5.95 -9.74 -5.87
N PHE A 8 5.69 -11.00 -5.55
CA PHE A 8 5.00 -11.40 -4.33
C PHE A 8 5.53 -12.74 -3.84
N GLU A 9 5.50 -12.94 -2.52
CA GLU A 9 5.88 -14.18 -1.85
C GLU A 9 4.61 -14.89 -1.39
N GLU A 10 4.43 -16.16 -1.78
CA GLU A 10 3.34 -17.00 -1.27
C GLU A 10 3.78 -17.66 0.03
N ARG A 11 3.07 -17.37 1.13
CA ARG A 11 3.31 -17.98 2.45
C ARG A 11 2.17 -18.93 2.81
N PRO A 12 2.35 -20.26 2.66
CA PRO A 12 1.31 -21.23 3.00
C PRO A 12 1.12 -21.31 4.53
N LEU A 13 -0.13 -21.38 4.97
CA LEU A 13 -0.49 -21.46 6.40
C LEU A 13 -0.24 -22.83 7.03
N GLU A 14 0.23 -23.80 6.23
CA GLU A 14 0.62 -25.14 6.69
C GLU A 14 1.87 -25.08 7.58
N ASP A 15 2.74 -24.09 7.36
CA ASP A 15 3.88 -23.83 8.25
C ASP A 15 3.40 -23.15 9.54
N PRO A 16 3.70 -23.71 10.73
CA PRO A 16 3.32 -23.12 12.02
C PRO A 16 3.81 -21.67 12.23
N ASN A 17 4.92 -21.28 11.61
CA ASN A 17 5.46 -19.92 11.69
C ASN A 17 4.60 -18.95 10.87
N HIS A 18 4.22 -19.31 9.64
CA HIS A 18 3.32 -18.50 8.81
C HIS A 18 1.95 -18.35 9.47
N TYR A 19 1.43 -19.40 10.12
CA TYR A 19 0.19 -19.30 10.88
C TYR A 19 0.28 -18.27 12.01
N ARG A 20 1.39 -18.25 12.76
CA ARG A 20 1.62 -17.25 13.83
C ARG A 20 1.70 -15.83 13.29
N GLU A 21 2.35 -15.63 12.15
CA GLU A 21 2.37 -14.33 11.47
C GLU A 21 0.97 -13.90 11.06
N PHE A 22 0.22 -14.79 10.40
CA PHE A 22 -1.15 -14.54 9.98
C PHE A 22 -2.08 -14.21 11.16
N ALA A 23 -1.98 -14.94 12.27
CA ALA A 23 -2.79 -14.70 13.47
C ALA A 23 -2.58 -13.29 14.06
N LYS A 24 -1.37 -12.72 13.94
CA LYS A 24 -1.08 -11.33 14.38
C LYS A 24 -1.73 -10.27 13.49
N LEU A 25 -2.14 -10.61 12.27
CA LEU A 25 -2.77 -9.68 11.34
C LEU A 25 -4.24 -9.39 11.71
N HIS A 26 -4.82 -10.13 12.67
CA HIS A 26 -6.24 -10.06 13.04
C HIS A 26 -7.21 -10.20 11.85
N ALA A 27 -6.76 -10.86 10.78
CA ALA A 27 -7.55 -11.11 9.59
C ALA A 27 -8.58 -12.22 9.84
N GLN A 28 -9.80 -12.05 9.31
CA GLN A 28 -10.92 -12.98 9.54
C GLN A 28 -11.11 -14.01 8.42
N GLY A 29 -10.21 -14.06 7.43
CA GLY A 29 -10.34 -14.98 6.30
C GLY A 29 -9.09 -15.06 5.44
N VAL A 30 -9.08 -16.03 4.52
CA VAL A 30 -8.05 -16.22 3.50
C VAL A 30 -8.66 -16.00 2.11
N PRO A 31 -7.88 -15.55 1.10
CA PRO A 31 -6.49 -15.11 1.20
C PRO A 31 -6.38 -13.73 1.86
N THR A 32 -5.31 -13.51 2.64
CA THR A 32 -4.93 -12.20 3.18
C THR A 32 -3.71 -11.69 2.45
N LEU A 33 -3.79 -10.46 1.94
CA LEU A 33 -2.71 -9.77 1.26
C LEU A 33 -2.10 -8.75 2.21
N VAL A 34 -0.77 -8.68 2.25
CA VAL A 34 -0.05 -7.64 2.98
C VAL A 34 0.74 -6.81 1.97
N ILE A 35 0.40 -5.52 1.84
CA ILE A 35 1.03 -4.58 0.90
C ILE A 35 1.54 -3.39 1.70
N ASP A 36 2.85 -3.14 1.71
CA ASP A 36 3.48 -2.06 2.49
C ASP A 36 3.08 -2.04 3.98
N GLY A 37 2.82 -3.22 4.56
CA GLY A 37 2.36 -3.38 5.94
C GLY A 37 0.86 -3.15 6.17
N GLU A 38 0.08 -2.81 5.13
CA GLU A 38 -1.37 -2.78 5.19
C GLU A 38 -1.96 -4.17 4.91
N VAL A 39 -2.88 -4.61 5.77
CA VAL A 39 -3.56 -5.90 5.69
C VAL A 39 -4.85 -5.74 4.89
N LEU A 40 -4.99 -6.55 3.84
CA LEU A 40 -6.14 -6.61 2.96
C LEU A 40 -6.73 -8.02 3.06
N VAL A 41 -7.95 -8.13 3.61
CA VAL A 41 -8.63 -9.43 3.76
C VAL A 41 -9.46 -9.69 2.49
N GLY A 42 -9.22 -10.83 1.86
CA GLY A 42 -9.81 -11.20 0.58
C GLY A 42 -9.02 -10.69 -0.64
N PHE A 43 -9.41 -11.17 -1.82
CA PHE A 43 -8.80 -10.78 -3.09
C PHE A 43 -9.75 -9.87 -3.89
N SER A 44 -9.46 -8.57 -3.91
CA SER A 44 -10.13 -7.60 -4.78
C SER A 44 -9.10 -6.95 -5.71
N PRO A 45 -9.15 -7.21 -7.04
CA PRO A 45 -8.17 -6.69 -7.98
C PRO A 45 -8.05 -5.17 -7.98
N ASP A 46 -9.18 -4.47 -7.84
CA ASP A 46 -9.22 -3.01 -7.85
C ASP A 46 -8.58 -2.40 -6.60
N GLN A 47 -8.86 -2.98 -5.41
CA GLN A 47 -8.25 -2.53 -4.17
C GLN A 47 -6.73 -2.70 -4.18
N VAL A 48 -6.25 -3.83 -4.69
CA VAL A 48 -4.82 -4.10 -4.81
C VAL A 48 -4.15 -3.09 -5.77
N ARG A 49 -4.75 -2.85 -6.94
CA ARG A 49 -4.21 -1.89 -7.92
C ARG A 49 -4.14 -0.47 -7.36
N ASP A 50 -5.16 -0.05 -6.62
CA ASP A 50 -5.18 1.28 -6.00
C ASP A 50 -4.09 1.43 -4.94
N LYS A 51 -3.87 0.41 -4.10
CA LYS A 51 -2.82 0.41 -3.07
C LYS A 51 -1.40 0.40 -3.63
N LEU A 52 -1.20 -0.25 -4.77
CA LEU A 52 0.09 -0.26 -5.47
C LEU A 52 0.37 1.06 -6.19
N LYS A 53 -0.66 1.71 -6.75
CA LYS A 53 -0.47 2.97 -7.51
C LYS A 53 -0.30 4.21 -6.63
N PHE A 54 -0.92 4.23 -5.45
CA PHE A 54 -0.99 5.43 -4.62
C PHE A 54 -0.61 5.18 -3.16
N SER A 55 0.13 6.11 -2.55
CA SER A 55 0.32 6.21 -1.10
C SER A 55 -0.58 7.30 -0.52
N ILE A 56 -0.96 7.16 0.75
CA ILE A 56 -1.70 8.20 1.48
C ILE A 56 -0.70 8.95 2.36
N GLU A 57 -0.36 10.16 1.97
CA GLU A 57 0.63 11.00 2.65
C GLU A 57 -0.03 12.23 3.25
N ARG A 58 0.64 12.86 4.22
CA ARG A 58 0.16 14.10 4.84
C ARG A 58 0.84 15.30 4.18
N CYS A 59 0.05 16.33 3.86
CA CYS A 59 0.61 17.59 3.41
C CYS A 59 1.51 18.21 4.50
N PRO A 60 2.72 18.70 4.18
CA PRO A 60 3.62 19.31 5.16
C PRO A 60 3.06 20.62 5.78
N SER A 61 2.19 21.33 5.05
CA SER A 61 1.59 22.60 5.50
C SER A 61 0.31 22.37 6.31
N CYS A 62 -0.72 21.76 5.71
CA CYS A 62 -2.04 21.62 6.35
C CYS A 62 -2.26 20.27 7.06
N LYS A 63 -1.30 19.34 6.99
CA LYS A 63 -1.35 17.98 7.58
C LYS A 63 -2.50 17.09 7.10
N ARG A 64 -3.27 17.53 6.10
CA ARG A 64 -4.38 16.76 5.54
C ARG A 64 -3.86 15.57 4.73
N ARG A 65 -4.60 14.46 4.80
CA ARG A 65 -4.27 13.22 4.07
C ARG A 65 -4.61 13.38 2.59
N MET A 66 -3.69 13.01 1.71
CA MET A 66 -3.84 13.08 0.27
C MET A 66 -3.24 11.85 -0.41
N LYS A 67 -3.81 11.46 -1.56
CA LYS A 67 -3.28 10.36 -2.38
C LYS A 67 -2.14 10.89 -3.25
N LEU A 68 -0.93 10.35 -3.08
CA LEU A 68 0.22 10.63 -3.93
C LEU A 68 0.57 9.38 -4.74
N PRO A 69 1.00 9.51 -6.01
CA PRO A 69 1.41 8.35 -6.79
C PRO A 69 2.71 7.74 -6.24
N LYS A 70 2.85 6.42 -6.31
CA LYS A 70 4.07 5.65 -6.00
C LYS A 70 4.91 5.42 -7.27
N HIS A 71 6.18 5.03 -7.10
CA HIS A 71 7.10 4.64 -8.19
C HIS A 71 7.32 5.70 -9.30
N LYS A 72 7.21 7.00 -8.99
CA LYS A 72 7.43 8.11 -9.94
C LYS A 72 8.71 8.91 -9.69
N GLY A 73 9.52 8.52 -8.69
CA GLY A 73 10.73 9.23 -8.29
C GLY A 73 10.42 10.54 -7.55
N THR A 74 11.07 11.62 -7.94
CA THR A 74 10.87 12.94 -7.33
C THR A 74 9.76 13.69 -8.05
N ILE A 75 8.61 13.89 -7.39
CA ILE A 75 7.45 14.58 -7.94
C ILE A 75 7.25 15.95 -7.27
N LYS A 76 6.82 16.95 -8.05
CA LYS A 76 6.29 18.20 -7.51
C LYS A 76 4.80 18.04 -7.30
N VAL A 77 4.36 18.19 -6.06
CA VAL A 77 2.96 18.04 -5.65
C VAL A 77 2.48 19.38 -5.13
N THR A 78 1.27 19.76 -5.52
CA THR A 78 0.58 20.90 -4.94
C THR A 78 -0.59 20.40 -4.12
N CYS A 79 -0.69 20.82 -2.86
CA CYS A 79 -1.82 20.41 -2.02
C CYS A 79 -3.12 21.03 -2.56
N PRO A 80 -4.18 20.24 -2.85
CA PRO A 80 -5.44 20.78 -3.38
C PRO A 80 -6.25 21.58 -2.34
N HIS A 81 -5.84 21.57 -1.07
CA HIS A 81 -6.55 22.23 0.02
C HIS A 81 -5.89 23.54 0.47
N CYS A 82 -4.56 23.58 0.53
CA CYS A 82 -3.83 24.78 0.96
C CYS A 82 -2.93 25.35 -0.13
N GLU A 83 -2.98 24.78 -1.34
CA GLU A 83 -2.22 25.18 -2.53
C GLU A 83 -0.69 25.21 -2.33
N TYR A 84 -0.21 24.65 -1.22
CA TYR A 84 1.21 24.60 -0.91
C TYR A 84 1.95 23.64 -1.85
N PRO A 85 2.91 24.11 -2.66
CA PRO A 85 3.74 23.26 -3.50
C PRO A 85 4.89 22.66 -2.68
N PHE A 86 5.13 21.36 -2.83
CA PHE A 86 6.24 20.66 -2.20
C PHE A 86 6.79 19.57 -3.10
N THR A 87 8.06 19.25 -2.89
CA THR A 87 8.72 18.13 -3.57
C THR A 87 8.58 16.88 -2.70
N PHE A 88 8.08 15.79 -3.28
CA PHE A 88 7.93 14.51 -2.61
C PHE A 88 8.73 13.44 -3.36
N GLN A 89 9.58 12.71 -2.63
CA GLN A 89 10.24 11.51 -3.15
C GLN A 89 9.32 10.32 -2.93
N THR A 90 8.82 9.75 -4.02
CA THR A 90 8.02 8.53 -3.94
C THR A 90 8.92 7.37 -3.55
N LYS A 91 8.49 6.57 -2.57
CA LYS A 91 9.17 5.30 -2.26
C LYS A 91 9.12 4.39 -3.49
N VAL A 92 10.27 3.83 -3.82
CA VAL A 92 10.49 2.90 -4.95
C VAL A 92 9.96 1.54 -4.57
#